data_AF-S6SVV1-F1
#
_entry.id   AF-S6SVV1-F1
#
_cell.length_a   1.000
_cell.length_b   1.000
_cell.length_c   1.000
_cell.angle_alpha   90.00
_cell.angle_beta   90.00
_cell.angle_gamma   90.00
#
_symmetry.space_group_name_H-M   'P 1'
#
loop_
_entity.id
_entity.type
_entity.pdbx_description
1 polymer ?
#
loop_
_entity_poly.entity_id
_entity_poly.type
_entity_poly.pdbx_seq_one_letter_code
_entity_poly.pdbx_strand_id
1 'polypeptide(L)'
;MADIDARLREDVHLLGELLGNTIREQRGAEFLDKIERIRKGAKAGRRGSAEGAEQLSSSVDGLEDDELLPVARAFNQFLNLANIAEQYQLMHRRDDAQPLPFESRVLSELLDRLKAEGHKPETLARQLSKLEIELVLTAHPTEVARRTLIQKYDAIAAQL
;
A
#
# COMPACT_ATOMS: atom_id res chain seq x y z
N MET A 1 -18.58 -0.13 -2.97
CA MET A 1 -17.23 -0.07 -2.37
C MET A 1 -16.70 -1.47 -2.42
N ALA A 2 -15.61 -1.73 -3.15
CA ALA A 2 -14.99 -3.04 -3.18
C ALA A 2 -14.72 -3.48 -1.74
N ASP A 3 -15.24 -4.64 -1.35
CA ASP A 3 -15.05 -5.16 0.00
C ASP A 3 -13.54 -5.27 0.23
N ILE A 4 -13.02 -4.47 1.17
CA ILE A 4 -11.61 -4.50 1.52
C ILE A 4 -11.34 -5.91 2.01
N ASP A 5 -10.51 -6.65 1.27
CA ASP A 5 -10.19 -8.05 1.53
C ASP A 5 -9.90 -8.28 3.01
N ALA A 6 -10.58 -9.26 3.62
CA ALA A 6 -10.46 -9.52 5.05
C ALA A 6 -9.01 -9.82 5.45
N ARG A 7 -8.25 -10.46 4.56
CA ARG A 7 -6.83 -10.79 4.74
C ARG A 7 -5.95 -9.53 4.70
N LEU A 8 -6.21 -8.60 3.78
CA LEU A 8 -5.52 -7.31 3.77
C LEU A 8 -5.71 -6.55 5.09
N ARG A 9 -6.91 -6.59 5.67
CA ARG A 9 -7.13 -5.97 6.99
C ARG A 9 -6.34 -6.66 8.08
N GLU A 10 -6.20 -7.98 8.00
CA GLU A 10 -5.42 -8.79 8.94
C GLU A 10 -3.92 -8.48 8.84
N ASP A 11 -3.36 -8.43 7.63
CA ASP A 11 -1.95 -8.10 7.40
C ASP A 11 -1.61 -6.67 7.86
N VAL A 12 -2.47 -5.70 7.51
CA VAL A 12 -2.32 -4.31 7.98
C VAL A 12 -2.43 -4.23 9.51
N HIS A 13 -3.28 -5.05 10.12
CA HIS A 13 -3.43 -5.09 11.57
C HIS A 13 -2.17 -5.68 12.23
N LEU A 14 -1.68 -6.82 11.73
CA LEU A 14 -0.47 -7.49 12.20
C LEU A 14 0.75 -6.56 12.12
N LEU A 15 1.00 -5.97 10.95
CA LEU A 15 2.13 -5.07 10.76
C LEU A 15 2.01 -3.82 11.65
N GLY A 16 0.79 -3.30 11.82
CA GLY A 16 0.52 -2.19 12.72
C GLY A 16 0.79 -2.53 14.19
N GLU A 17 0.43 -3.74 14.63
CA GLU A 17 0.70 -4.21 15.99
C GLU A 17 2.20 -4.40 16.24
N LEU A 18 2.92 -5.01 15.30
CA LEU A 18 4.37 -5.19 15.37
C LEU A 18 5.10 -3.84 15.44
N LEU A 19 4.67 -2.86 14.64
CA LEU A 19 5.22 -1.51 14.71
C LEU A 19 4.89 -0.86 16.06
N GLY A 20 3.66 -0.99 16.55
CA GLY A 20 3.26 -0.48 17.86
C GLY A 20 4.09 -1.07 19.01
N ASN A 21 4.33 -2.37 18.99
CA ASN A 21 5.19 -3.06 19.95
C ASN A 21 6.63 -2.54 19.88
N THR A 22 7.18 -2.38 18.67
CA THR A 22 8.52 -1.81 18.46
C THR A 22 8.63 -0.38 18.99
N ILE A 23 7.62 0.46 18.75
CA ILE A 23 7.57 1.83 19.27
C ILE A 23 7.51 1.82 20.81
N ARG A 24 6.69 0.93 21.39
CA ARG A 24 6.59 0.77 22.85
C ARG A 24 7.93 0.39 23.47
N GLU A 25 8.66 -0.53 22.86
CA GLU A 25 9.98 -0.96 23.33
C GLU A 25 11.03 0.15 23.25
N GLN A 26 11.00 0.96 22.18
CA GLN A 26 12.03 1.98 21.95
C GLN A 26 11.76 3.33 22.62
N ARG A 27 10.49 3.69 22.84
CA ARG A 27 10.06 5.03 23.30
C ARG A 27 9.07 5.00 24.48
N GLY A 28 8.66 3.82 24.92
CA GLY A 28 7.74 3.65 26.04
C GLY A 28 6.26 3.63 25.62
N ALA A 29 5.42 3.22 26.56
CA ALA A 29 3.98 3.10 26.35
C ALA A 29 3.26 4.44 26.17
N GLU A 30 3.68 5.48 26.92
CA GLU A 30 3.06 6.81 26.83
C GLU A 30 3.17 7.41 25.42
N PHE A 31 4.32 7.23 24.77
CA PHE A 31 4.55 7.69 23.41
C PHE A 31 3.66 6.96 22.39
N LEU A 32 3.50 5.64 22.56
CA LEU A 32 2.57 4.85 21.74
C LEU A 32 1.11 5.32 21.95
N ASP A 33 0.73 5.61 23.19
CA ASP A 33 -0.63 6.07 23.52
C ASP A 33 -0.94 7.43 22.87
N LYS A 34 0.04 8.33 22.79
CA LYS A 34 -0.08 9.59 22.04
C LYS A 34 -0.36 9.33 20.55
N ILE A 35 0.41 8.45 19.91
CA ILE A 35 0.22 8.08 18.50
C ILE A 35 -1.18 7.47 18.29
N GLU A 36 -1.60 6.56 19.18
CA GLU A 36 -2.91 5.92 19.11
C GLU A 36 -4.06 6.93 19.31
N ARG A 37 -3.88 7.93 20.16
CA ARG A 37 -4.84 9.02 20.37
C ARG A 37 -5.00 9.87 19.11
N ILE A 38 -3.90 10.22 18.44
CA ILE A 38 -3.90 10.94 17.16
C ILE A 38 -4.61 10.09 16.09
N ARG A 39 -4.26 8.79 15.98
CA ARG A 39 -4.84 7.86 15.00
C ARG A 39 -6.36 7.71 15.17
N LYS A 40 -6.82 7.54 16.41
CA LYS A 40 -8.26 7.42 16.75
C LYS A 40 -9.01 8.72 16.43
N GLY A 41 -8.46 9.87 16.79
CA GLY A 41 -9.01 11.18 16.47
C GLY A 41 -9.17 11.37 14.96
N ALA A 42 -8.11 11.13 14.18
CA ALA A 42 -8.15 11.22 12.72
C ALA A 42 -9.19 10.29 12.08
N LYS A 43 -9.30 9.05 12.58
CA LYS A 43 -10.31 8.09 12.09
C LYS A 43 -11.74 8.53 12.41
N ALA A 44 -11.98 9.06 13.59
CA ALA A 44 -13.29 9.56 14.00
C ALA A 44 -13.67 10.84 13.24
N GLY A 45 -12.74 11.80 13.10
CA GLY A 45 -12.91 13.02 12.32
C GLY A 45 -13.24 12.73 10.85
N ARG A 46 -12.54 11.77 10.23
CA ARG A 46 -12.86 11.31 8.85
C ARG A 46 -14.27 10.75 8.71
N ARG A 47 -14.87 10.24 9.78
CA ARG A 47 -16.26 9.74 9.82
C ARG A 47 -17.29 10.83 10.17
N GLY A 48 -16.86 12.08 10.29
CA GLY A 48 -17.72 13.23 10.58
C GLY A 48 -17.88 13.56 12.07
N SER A 49 -17.07 12.98 12.97
CA SER A 49 -17.09 13.33 14.40
C SER A 49 -16.34 14.64 14.64
N ALA A 50 -17.05 15.67 15.11
CA ALA A 50 -16.44 16.94 15.53
C ALA A 50 -15.49 16.73 16.72
N GLU A 51 -15.89 15.95 17.72
CA GLU A 51 -15.05 15.57 18.87
C GLU A 51 -13.76 14.86 18.43
N GLY A 52 -13.85 13.99 17.42
CA GLY A 52 -12.67 13.31 16.86
C GLY A 52 -11.69 14.28 16.18
N ALA A 53 -12.21 15.28 15.46
CA ALA A 53 -11.39 16.32 14.84
C ALA A 53 -10.73 17.24 15.89
N GLU A 54 -11.45 17.61 16.94
CA GLU A 54 -10.92 18.39 18.06
C GLU A 54 -9.86 17.60 18.85
N GLN A 55 -10.10 16.30 19.09
CA GLN A 55 -9.12 15.41 19.70
C GLN A 55 -7.84 15.32 18.86
N LEU A 56 -7.97 15.24 17.53
CA LEU A 56 -6.82 15.24 16.63
C LEU A 56 -6.02 16.54 16.78
N SER A 57 -6.68 17.70 16.67
CA SER A 57 -6.03 19.01 16.78
C SER A 57 -5.30 19.13 18.12
N SER A 58 -6.01 18.95 19.23
CA SER A 58 -5.44 19.05 20.58
C SER A 58 -4.29 18.08 20.83
N SER A 59 -4.34 16.87 20.28
CA SER A 59 -3.25 15.89 20.44
C SER A 59 -2.01 16.25 19.62
N VAL A 60 -2.17 16.94 18.49
CA VAL A 60 -1.05 17.43 17.68
C VAL A 60 -0.49 18.73 18.26
N ASP A 61 -1.35 19.64 18.70
CA ASP A 61 -0.98 20.92 19.31
C ASP A 61 -0.26 20.75 20.66
N GLY A 62 -0.52 19.63 21.36
CA GLY A 62 0.12 19.27 22.62
C GLY A 62 1.40 18.43 22.50
N LEU A 63 1.95 18.25 21.30
CA LEU A 63 3.24 17.58 21.12
C LEU A 63 4.39 18.53 21.47
N GLU A 64 5.37 18.00 22.18
CA GLU A 64 6.64 18.72 22.40
C GLU A 64 7.48 18.72 21.11
N ASP A 65 8.36 19.72 20.95
CA ASP A 65 9.19 19.89 19.75
C ASP A 65 10.03 18.64 19.41
N ASP A 66 10.50 17.92 20.43
CA ASP A 66 11.29 16.69 20.27
C ASP A 66 10.43 15.46 19.92
N GLU A 67 9.11 15.54 20.07
CA GLU A 67 8.15 14.49 19.71
C GLU A 67 7.64 14.60 18.27
N LEU A 68 7.64 15.81 17.68
CA LEU A 68 7.11 16.07 16.33
C LEU A 68 7.71 15.15 15.27
N LEU A 69 9.04 15.05 15.22
CA LEU A 69 9.75 14.23 14.24
C LEU A 69 9.53 12.72 14.46
N PRO A 70 9.67 12.17 15.68
CA PRO A 70 9.30 10.79 15.98
C PRO A 70 7.86 10.44 15.60
N VAL A 71 6.88 11.29 15.91
CA VAL A 71 5.46 11.07 15.58
C VAL A 71 5.26 11.03 14.06
N ALA A 72 5.82 12.01 13.33
CA ALA A 72 5.74 12.04 11.87
C ALA A 72 6.35 10.78 11.23
N ARG A 73 7.49 10.31 11.76
CA ARG A 73 8.14 9.08 11.30
C ARG A 73 7.30 7.84 11.59
N ALA A 74 6.65 7.77 12.75
CA ALA A 74 5.77 6.65 13.08
C ALA A 74 4.61 6.55 12.08
N PHE A 75 3.93 7.66 11.78
CA PHE A 75 2.85 7.67 10.80
C PHE A 75 3.33 7.35 9.37
N ASN A 76 4.50 7.86 8.97
CA ASN A 76 5.10 7.47 7.69
C ASN A 76 5.35 5.95 7.64
N GLN A 77 5.84 5.34 8.73
CA GLN A 77 6.07 3.90 8.78
C GLN A 77 4.77 3.09 8.77
N PHE A 78 3.71 3.53 9.47
CA PHE A 78 2.39 2.90 9.36
C PHE A 78 1.88 2.92 7.92
N LEU A 79 2.04 4.05 7.20
CA LEU A 79 1.64 4.17 5.80
C LEU A 79 2.47 3.22 4.91
N ASN A 80 3.79 3.18 5.09
CA ASN A 80 4.66 2.29 4.33
C ASN A 80 4.28 0.82 4.51
N LEU A 81 4.00 0.39 5.75
CA LEU A 81 3.58 -0.99 6.03
C LEU A 81 2.21 -1.31 5.45
N ALA A 82 1.26 -0.37 5.51
CA ALA A 82 -0.05 -0.54 4.87
C ALA A 82 0.07 -0.69 3.35
N ASN A 83 0.92 0.13 2.72
CA ASN A 83 1.20 0.03 1.29
C ASN A 83 1.85 -1.31 0.94
N ILE A 84 2.80 -1.81 1.75
CA ILE A 84 3.43 -3.12 1.52
C ILE A 84 2.40 -4.24 1.59
N ALA A 85 1.51 -4.24 2.59
CA ALA A 85 0.44 -5.24 2.70
C ALA A 85 -0.50 -5.19 1.47
N GLU A 86 -0.84 -4.00 1.00
CA GLU A 86 -1.67 -3.84 -0.20
C GLU A 86 -0.97 -4.36 -1.46
N GLN A 87 0.30 -4.01 -1.67
CA GLN A 87 1.09 -4.50 -2.81
C GLN A 87 1.27 -6.02 -2.74
N TYR A 88 1.53 -6.57 -1.55
CA TYR A 88 1.63 -8.00 -1.34
C TYR A 88 0.34 -8.70 -1.76
N GLN A 89 -0.82 -8.22 -1.29
CA GLN A 89 -2.11 -8.79 -1.63
C GLN A 89 -2.41 -8.70 -3.14
N LEU A 90 -2.04 -7.60 -3.80
CA LEU A 90 -2.20 -7.46 -5.25
C LEU A 90 -1.37 -8.49 -6.03
N MET A 91 -0.16 -8.81 -5.56
CA MET A 91 0.76 -9.73 -6.24
C MET A 91 0.53 -11.21 -5.88
N HIS A 92 0.11 -11.50 -4.64
CA HIS A 92 0.01 -12.86 -4.07
C HIS A 92 -1.43 -13.36 -3.89
N ARG A 93 -2.43 -12.64 -4.41
CA ARG A 93 -3.83 -13.08 -4.58
C ARG A 93 -3.95 -14.33 -5.47
N ARG A 94 -3.50 -15.49 -4.96
CA ARG A 94 -3.55 -16.76 -5.66
C ARG A 94 -4.10 -17.83 -4.73
N ASP A 95 -5.43 -17.92 -4.69
CA ASP A 95 -6.07 -19.22 -4.57
C ASP A 95 -6.19 -19.80 -5.97
N ASP A 96 -5.88 -21.09 -6.14
CA ASP A 96 -6.04 -21.82 -7.42
C ASP A 96 -7.48 -21.78 -7.96
N ALA A 97 -8.45 -21.42 -7.11
CA ALA A 97 -9.86 -21.28 -7.46
C ALA A 97 -10.24 -19.90 -8.04
N GLN A 98 -9.36 -18.90 -7.99
CA GLN A 98 -9.64 -17.57 -8.56
C GLN A 98 -9.33 -17.53 -10.06
N PRO A 99 -10.10 -16.78 -10.87
CA PRO A 99 -9.79 -16.57 -12.28
C PRO A 99 -8.37 -16.02 -12.44
N LEU A 100 -7.67 -16.44 -13.50
CA LEU A 100 -6.34 -15.92 -13.83
C LEU A 100 -6.31 -14.37 -13.80
N PRO A 101 -5.21 -13.73 -13.40
CA PRO A 101 -5.09 -12.28 -13.40
C PRO A 101 -5.43 -11.68 -14.76
N PHE A 102 -5.92 -10.43 -14.79
CA PHE A 102 -6.18 -9.73 -16.06
C PHE A 102 -4.92 -9.74 -16.93
N GLU A 103 -3.76 -9.51 -16.35
CA GLU A 103 -2.45 -9.50 -17.03
C GLU A 103 -2.11 -10.85 -17.67
N SER A 104 -2.58 -11.95 -17.07
CA SER A 104 -2.35 -13.31 -17.58
C SER A 104 -3.33 -13.70 -18.69
N ARG A 105 -4.51 -13.06 -18.75
CA ARG A 105 -5.56 -13.37 -19.74
C ARG A 105 -5.69 -12.34 -20.84
N VAL A 106 -5.31 -11.10 -20.58
CA VAL A 106 -5.57 -9.94 -21.46
C VAL A 106 -5.03 -10.18 -22.85
N LEU A 107 -3.82 -10.72 -22.97
CA LEU A 107 -3.19 -10.94 -24.26
C LEU A 107 -3.87 -12.07 -25.03
N SER A 108 -4.13 -13.21 -24.37
CA SER A 108 -4.82 -14.33 -25.01
C SER A 108 -6.26 -13.98 -25.40
N GLU A 109 -7.02 -13.35 -24.50
CA GLU A 109 -8.41 -12.93 -24.75
C GLU A 109 -8.48 -11.87 -25.86
N LEU A 110 -7.54 -10.92 -25.89
CA LEU A 110 -7.44 -9.93 -26.96
C LEU A 110 -7.16 -10.60 -28.32
N LEU A 111 -6.18 -11.51 -28.36
CA LEU A 111 -5.82 -12.22 -29.59
C LEU A 111 -6.98 -13.09 -30.10
N ASP A 112 -7.69 -13.76 -29.22
CA ASP A 112 -8.84 -14.59 -29.59
C ASP A 112 -10.01 -13.74 -30.09
N ARG A 113 -10.27 -12.59 -29.46
CA ARG A 113 -11.27 -11.62 -29.95
C ARG A 113 -10.93 -11.10 -31.34
N LEU A 114 -9.68 -10.73 -31.58
CA LEU A 114 -9.22 -10.23 -32.88
C LEU A 114 -9.31 -11.31 -33.97
N LYS A 115 -9.00 -12.57 -33.65
CA LYS A 115 -9.20 -13.69 -34.59
C LYS A 115 -10.69 -13.90 -34.89
N ALA A 116 -11.56 -13.83 -33.88
CA ALA A 116 -13.01 -13.98 -34.06
C ALA A 116 -13.62 -12.88 -34.93
N GLU A 117 -13.07 -11.66 -34.89
CA GLU A 117 -13.43 -10.53 -35.75
C GLU A 117 -12.88 -10.65 -37.19
N GLY A 118 -12.13 -11.73 -37.50
CA GLY A 118 -11.64 -12.03 -38.83
C GLY A 118 -10.25 -11.47 -39.15
N HIS A 119 -9.51 -10.97 -38.15
CA HIS A 119 -8.13 -10.54 -38.36
C HIS A 119 -7.19 -11.73 -38.58
N LYS A 120 -6.48 -11.72 -39.71
CA LYS A 120 -5.55 -12.79 -40.08
C LYS A 120 -4.32 -12.83 -39.15
N PRO A 121 -3.85 -14.01 -38.72
CA PRO A 121 -2.67 -14.16 -37.86
C PRO A 121 -1.42 -13.44 -38.36
N GLU A 122 -1.17 -13.45 -39.68
CA GLU A 122 0.00 -12.83 -40.31
C GLU A 122 -0.05 -11.30 -40.23
N THR A 123 -1.25 -10.73 -40.18
CA THR A 123 -1.43 -9.29 -39.99
C THR A 123 -1.20 -8.91 -38.54
N LEU A 124 -1.72 -9.70 -37.59
CA LEU A 124 -1.50 -9.47 -36.16
C LEU A 124 -0.01 -9.58 -35.80
N ALA A 125 0.68 -10.61 -36.30
CA ALA A 125 2.11 -10.79 -36.09
C ALA A 125 2.94 -9.60 -36.59
N ARG A 126 2.62 -9.07 -37.79
CA ARG A 126 3.28 -7.89 -38.36
C ARG A 126 3.02 -6.60 -37.59
N GLN A 127 1.86 -6.47 -36.95
CA GLN A 127 1.54 -5.30 -36.13
C GLN A 127 2.27 -5.38 -34.78
N LEU A 128 2.23 -6.55 -34.13
CA LEU A 128 2.97 -6.78 -32.89
C LEU A 128 4.48 -6.60 -33.07
N SER A 129 5.05 -7.02 -34.21
CA SER A 129 6.47 -6.82 -34.50
C SER A 129 6.88 -5.35 -34.68
N LYS A 130 5.90 -4.45 -34.84
CA LYS A 130 6.12 -3.00 -34.97
C LYS A 130 5.74 -2.23 -33.71
N LEU A 131 5.21 -2.92 -32.69
CA LEU A 131 4.80 -2.28 -31.45
C LEU A 131 6.04 -1.84 -30.68
N GLU A 132 6.09 -0.57 -30.33
CA GLU A 132 7.16 0.01 -29.53
C GLU A 132 6.54 0.63 -28.27
N ILE A 133 7.01 0.19 -27.11
CA ILE A 133 6.59 0.70 -25.80
C ILE A 133 7.85 1.21 -25.12
N GLU A 134 7.96 2.54 -25.02
CA GLU A 134 9.05 3.19 -24.32
C GLU A 134 8.57 3.67 -22.95
N LEU A 135 9.19 3.15 -21.88
CA LEU A 135 8.91 3.57 -20.51
C LEU A 135 9.96 4.60 -20.09
N VAL A 136 9.56 5.87 -20.00
CA VAL A 136 10.43 6.94 -19.52
C VAL A 136 10.24 7.09 -18.01
N LEU A 137 11.20 6.58 -17.24
CA LEU A 137 11.21 6.74 -15.80
C LEU A 137 11.58 8.18 -15.45
N THR A 138 10.70 8.86 -14.73
CA THR A 138 10.95 10.21 -14.21
C THR A 138 11.36 10.14 -12.73
N ALA A 139 12.05 11.18 -12.26
CA ALA A 139 12.35 11.28 -10.83
C ALA A 139 11.05 11.45 -10.04
N HIS A 140 10.93 10.75 -8.91
CA HIS A 140 9.83 10.98 -7.99
C HIS A 140 10.05 12.32 -7.27
N PRO A 141 9.10 13.27 -7.32
CA PRO A 141 9.33 14.66 -6.88
C PRO A 141 9.57 14.80 -5.36
N THR A 142 9.19 13.80 -4.56
CA THR A 142 9.21 13.89 -3.10
C THR A 142 9.82 12.67 -2.39
N GLU A 143 10.21 11.62 -3.12
CA GLU A 143 10.52 10.33 -2.48
C GLU A 143 11.63 9.57 -3.22
N VAL A 144 12.88 9.81 -2.82
CA VAL A 144 14.00 8.95 -3.22
C VAL A 144 14.03 7.78 -2.25
N ALA A 145 13.21 6.76 -2.49
CA ALA A 145 13.28 5.53 -1.72
C ALA A 145 14.67 4.90 -1.91
N ARG A 146 15.49 4.90 -0.86
CA ARG A 146 16.83 4.30 -0.91
C ARG A 146 16.68 2.81 -1.21
N ARG A 147 17.44 2.28 -2.19
CA ARG A 147 17.38 0.87 -2.60
C ARG A 147 17.44 -0.13 -1.43
N THR A 148 18.18 0.19 -0.37
CA THR A 148 18.28 -0.64 0.84
C THR A 148 16.96 -0.74 1.61
N LEU A 149 16.12 0.29 1.58
CA LEU A 149 14.80 0.28 2.20
C LEU A 149 13.83 -0.58 1.39
N ILE A 150 13.87 -0.47 0.06
CA ILE A 150 13.08 -1.32 -0.84
C ILE A 150 13.36 -2.81 -0.55
N GLN A 151 14.63 -3.21 -0.48
CA GLN A 151 15.01 -4.59 -0.16
C GLN A 151 14.50 -5.06 1.22
N LYS A 152 14.46 -4.17 2.22
CA LYS A 152 13.90 -4.50 3.54
C LYS A 152 12.38 -4.68 3.48
N TYR A 153 11.71 -3.84 2.69
CA TYR A 153 10.27 -3.94 2.47
C TYR A 153 9.89 -5.22 1.73
N ASP A 154 10.66 -5.59 0.70
CA ASP A 154 10.49 -6.87 -0.01
C ASP A 154 10.67 -8.06 0.94
N ALA A 155 11.66 -8.01 1.83
CA ALA A 155 11.89 -9.05 2.82
C ALA A 155 10.75 -9.17 3.85
N ILE A 156 10.13 -8.05 4.26
CA ILE A 156 8.94 -8.05 5.13
C ILE A 156 7.75 -8.66 4.37
N ALA A 157 7.53 -8.23 3.13
CA ALA A 157 6.43 -8.73 2.30
C ALA A 157 6.53 -10.25 2.09
N ALA A 158 7.73 -10.79 1.93
CA ALA A 158 7.97 -12.23 1.78
C ALA A 158 7.69 -13.06 3.06
N GLN A 159 7.41 -12.43 4.20
CA GLN A 159 7.04 -13.09 5.45
C GLN A 159 5.54 -12.97 5.78
N LEU A 160 4.77 -12.25 4.96
CA LEU A 160 3.31 -12.22 5.00
C LEU A 160 2.76 -13.46 4.28
#